data_AF-S9PAP1-F1
#
_entry.id   AF-S9PAP1-F1
#
_cell.length_a   1.000
_cell.length_b   1.000
_cell.length_c   1.000
_cell.angle_alpha   90.00
_cell.angle_beta   90.00
_cell.angle_gamma   90.00
#
_symmetry.space_group_name_H-M   'P 1'
#
loop_
_entity.id
_entity.type
_entity.pdbx_description
1 polymer ?
#
loop_
_entity_poly.entity_id
_entity_poly.type
_entity_poly.pdbx_seq_one_letter_code
_entity_poly.pdbx_strand_id
1 'polypeptide(L)'
;MFLSLLTTLVVLGQAPASPPSASPLTVLIAPPDAAGVPSHIVSFAQEHVYEQLKTEGLQVIRASELSQGLPPAQRKAVLGCNRLEAACRITLGEAAVSDVVMIAELVQFLSGYRVGLKAYATRDGELLAEYYVPGVHEDQLLDAFTEASNKVLPPVLRALRPSQEPVAQRPTVTPGAQTPGATGPHSPGAATARQGTPEWAWMPAAGGAVILGLGTFFTIQAGNNHYRLTNGNFNTAQDARNERDAGVRNQALGTTAFVLGAAGVATTGALYLLKGKSPLDLLPVRPTVSVGPSGGSVGLVGTLP
;
A
#
# COMPACT_ATOMS: atom_id res chain seq x y z
N MET A 1 68.21 -44.99 -21.53
CA MET A 1 66.86 -45.02 -22.11
C MET A 1 65.88 -44.57 -21.02
N PHE A 2 64.81 -43.85 -21.37
CA PHE A 2 63.91 -43.06 -20.49
C PHE A 2 64.32 -41.59 -20.28
N LEU A 3 64.46 -40.87 -21.40
CA LEU A 3 63.93 -39.52 -21.53
C LEU A 3 62.52 -39.66 -22.13
N SER A 4 61.54 -38.95 -21.58
CA SER A 4 60.35 -38.36 -22.26
C SER A 4 59.13 -38.27 -21.32
N LEU A 5 58.35 -37.22 -21.53
CA LEU A 5 57.00 -36.93 -20.99
C LEU A 5 56.92 -36.24 -19.63
N LEU A 6 57.35 -34.97 -19.66
CA LEU A 6 57.04 -33.92 -18.67
C LEU A 6 56.31 -32.80 -19.44
N THR A 7 55.02 -33.00 -19.73
CA THR A 7 54.16 -31.99 -20.40
C THR A 7 52.69 -32.25 -20.04
N THR A 8 52.27 -31.79 -18.86
CA THR A 8 50.84 -31.71 -18.49
C THR A 8 50.47 -30.26 -18.21
N LEU A 9 50.03 -29.61 -19.29
CA LEU A 9 49.01 -28.57 -19.41
C LEU A 9 48.47 -27.96 -18.09
N VAL A 10 49.00 -26.81 -17.69
CA VAL A 10 48.35 -25.91 -16.74
C VAL A 10 47.37 -25.05 -17.54
N VAL A 11 46.12 -25.52 -17.66
CA VAL A 11 45.03 -24.69 -18.18
C VAL A 11 44.59 -23.76 -17.05
N LEU A 12 45.12 -22.54 -17.06
CA LEU A 12 44.56 -21.42 -16.31
C LEU A 12 43.20 -21.07 -16.93
N GLY A 13 42.18 -21.82 -16.56
CA GLY A 13 40.79 -21.45 -16.78
C GLY A 13 40.51 -20.20 -15.97
N GLN A 14 40.54 -19.04 -16.63
CA GLN A 14 40.00 -17.80 -16.07
C GLN A 14 38.50 -18.03 -15.86
N ALA A 15 38.12 -18.49 -14.66
CA ALA A 15 36.73 -18.52 -14.25
C ALA A 15 36.21 -17.09 -14.36
N PRO A 16 35.14 -16.83 -15.13
CA PRO A 16 34.57 -15.50 -15.23
C PRO A 16 34.28 -15.01 -13.82
N ALA A 17 34.91 -13.89 -13.43
CA ALA A 17 34.68 -13.28 -12.14
C ALA A 17 33.16 -13.11 -12.00
N SER A 18 32.58 -13.88 -11.08
CA SER A 18 31.14 -13.79 -10.82
C SER A 18 30.86 -12.33 -10.47
N PRO A 19 29.90 -11.68 -11.15
CA PRO A 19 29.58 -10.29 -10.83
C PRO A 19 29.31 -10.19 -9.33
N PRO A 20 29.76 -9.11 -8.67
CA PRO A 20 29.57 -8.93 -7.23
C PRO A 20 28.10 -9.17 -6.92
N SER A 21 27.83 -10.23 -6.16
CA SER A 21 26.47 -10.64 -5.83
C SER A 21 25.81 -9.48 -5.10
N ALA A 22 24.82 -8.86 -5.73
CA ALA A 22 24.08 -7.76 -5.13
C ALA A 22 23.59 -8.21 -3.76
N SER A 23 23.88 -7.42 -2.71
CA SER A 23 23.43 -7.74 -1.34
C SER A 23 21.95 -8.10 -1.37
N PRO A 24 21.55 -9.24 -0.78
CA PRO A 24 20.17 -9.67 -0.79
C PRO A 24 19.28 -8.61 -0.14
N LEU A 25 18.08 -8.42 -0.70
CA LEU A 25 17.13 -7.44 -0.20
C LEU A 25 16.59 -7.91 1.16
N THR A 26 16.65 -7.04 2.17
CA THR A 26 16.18 -7.33 3.52
C THR A 26 14.78 -6.79 3.73
N VAL A 27 13.85 -7.66 4.16
CA VAL A 27 12.44 -7.33 4.36
C VAL A 27 12.02 -7.63 5.79
N LEU A 28 11.45 -6.63 6.47
CA LEU A 28 10.78 -6.80 7.76
C LEU A 28 9.29 -7.10 7.53
N ILE A 29 8.81 -8.24 8.03
CA ILE A 29 7.36 -8.50 8.13
C ILE A 29 6.87 -7.93 9.45
N ALA A 30 6.19 -6.79 9.36
CA ALA A 30 5.50 -6.20 10.50
C ALA A 30 4.27 -7.03 10.87
N PRO A 31 3.77 -6.93 12.12
CA PRO A 31 2.59 -7.68 12.49
C PRO A 31 1.39 -7.24 11.64
N PRO A 32 0.57 -8.20 11.18
CA PRO A 32 -0.50 -7.96 10.22
C PRO A 32 -1.55 -6.99 10.73
N ASP A 33 -2.15 -6.26 9.79
CA ASP A 33 -3.34 -5.44 10.03
C ASP A 33 -4.57 -6.30 9.82
N ALA A 34 -5.14 -6.78 10.93
CA ALA A 34 -6.24 -7.74 10.92
C ALA A 34 -7.49 -7.19 11.60
N ALA A 35 -8.64 -7.25 10.92
CA ALA A 35 -9.92 -6.79 11.44
C ALA A 35 -11.00 -7.87 11.29
N GLY A 36 -11.57 -8.30 12.42
CA GLY A 36 -12.61 -9.34 12.45
C GLY A 36 -12.10 -10.77 12.22
N VAL A 37 -10.79 -11.01 12.22
CA VAL A 37 -10.22 -12.31 11.85
C VAL A 37 -9.70 -13.04 13.10
N PRO A 38 -9.96 -14.35 13.26
CA PRO A 38 -9.39 -15.15 14.35
C PRO A 38 -7.85 -15.13 14.37
N SER A 39 -7.26 -15.05 15.56
CA SER A 39 -5.80 -14.91 15.74
C SER A 39 -4.98 -16.04 15.13
N HIS A 40 -5.49 -17.28 15.14
CA HIS A 40 -4.79 -18.43 14.56
C HIS A 40 -4.65 -18.32 13.03
N ILE A 41 -5.67 -17.79 12.34
CA ILE A 41 -5.61 -17.52 10.90
C ILE A 41 -4.58 -16.43 10.61
N VAL A 42 -4.56 -15.38 11.43
CA VAL A 42 -3.60 -14.27 11.32
C VAL A 42 -2.15 -14.77 11.46
N SER A 43 -1.88 -15.61 12.46
CA SER A 43 -0.55 -16.22 12.65
C SER A 43 -0.16 -17.12 11.49
N PHE A 44 -1.10 -17.92 10.98
CA PHE A 44 -0.86 -18.81 9.85
C PHE A 44 -0.55 -18.05 8.55
N ALA A 45 -1.33 -16.99 8.27
CA ALA A 45 -1.10 -16.10 7.13
C ALA A 45 0.28 -15.43 7.20
N GLN A 46 0.68 -14.96 8.39
CA GLN A 46 1.99 -14.34 8.57
C GLN A 46 3.14 -15.30 8.32
N GLU A 47 3.03 -16.56 8.77
CA GLU A 47 4.05 -17.58 8.54
C GLU A 47 4.13 -17.97 7.06
N HIS A 48 2.99 -18.04 6.36
CA HIS A 48 2.96 -18.30 4.92
C HIS A 48 3.67 -17.22 4.11
N VAL A 49 3.38 -15.93 4.40
CA VAL A 49 4.08 -14.82 3.74
C VAL A 49 5.58 -14.85 4.05
N TYR A 50 5.97 -15.19 5.28
CA TYR A 50 7.37 -15.35 5.67
C TYR A 50 8.10 -16.40 4.82
N GLU A 51 7.54 -17.61 4.72
CA GLU A 51 8.16 -18.67 3.92
C GLU A 51 8.15 -18.34 2.43
N GLN A 52 7.06 -17.77 1.90
CA GLN A 52 7.00 -17.35 0.50
C GLN A 52 8.10 -16.34 0.17
N LEU A 53 8.29 -15.29 0.97
CA LEU A 53 9.34 -14.28 0.73
C LEU A 53 10.75 -14.87 0.83
N LYS A 54 10.98 -15.84 1.72
CA LYS A 54 12.26 -16.57 1.79
C LYS A 54 12.51 -17.41 0.55
N THR A 55 11.48 -18.08 0.01
CA THR A 55 11.63 -18.86 -1.23
C THR A 55 11.99 -17.99 -2.44
N GLU A 56 11.61 -16.71 -2.43
CA GLU A 56 12.01 -15.70 -3.42
C GLU A 56 13.45 -15.17 -3.21
N GLY A 57 14.21 -15.72 -2.24
CA GLY A 57 15.60 -15.37 -1.99
C GLY A 57 15.80 -14.06 -1.21
N LEU A 58 14.76 -13.57 -0.54
CA LEU A 58 14.83 -12.38 0.31
C LEU A 58 15.36 -12.74 1.71
N GLN A 59 16.06 -11.80 2.35
CA GLN A 59 16.36 -11.90 3.77
C GLN A 59 15.16 -11.39 4.56
N VAL A 60 14.42 -12.28 5.21
CA VAL A 60 13.16 -11.92 5.87
C VAL A 60 13.34 -11.92 7.38
N ILE A 61 12.99 -10.82 8.04
CA ILE A 61 13.01 -10.64 9.49
C ILE A 61 11.57 -10.58 9.98
N ARG A 62 11.22 -11.36 11.01
CA ARG A 62 9.91 -11.27 11.65
C ARG A 62 9.88 -10.22 12.74
N ALA A 63 8.75 -9.55 12.92
CA ALA A 63 8.56 -8.62 14.04
C ALA A 63 8.79 -9.28 15.43
N SER A 64 8.48 -10.58 15.57
CA SER A 64 8.76 -11.35 16.78
C SER A 64 10.26 -11.48 17.03
N GLU A 65 11.04 -11.83 16.01
CA GLU A 65 12.51 -11.94 16.06
C GLU A 65 13.15 -10.58 16.39
N LEU A 66 12.69 -9.52 15.73
CA LEU A 66 13.10 -8.15 16.03
C LEU A 66 12.86 -7.83 17.52
N SER A 67 11.65 -8.08 18.01
CA SER A 67 11.30 -7.75 19.40
C SER A 67 12.17 -8.50 20.44
N GLN A 68 12.59 -9.72 20.13
CA GLN A 68 13.45 -10.52 21.01
C GLN A 68 14.87 -9.96 21.08
N GLY A 69 15.39 -9.41 19.99
CA GLY A 69 16.72 -8.79 19.92
C GLY A 69 16.81 -7.39 20.54
N LEU A 70 15.67 -6.69 20.70
CA LEU A 70 15.66 -5.30 21.18
C LEU A 70 15.76 -5.19 22.73
N PRO A 71 16.47 -4.16 23.24
CA PRO A 71 16.42 -3.75 24.64
C PRO A 71 14.98 -3.44 25.10
N PRO A 72 14.63 -3.64 26.39
CA PRO A 72 13.26 -3.45 26.88
C PRO A 72 12.63 -2.08 26.56
N ALA A 73 13.42 -1.00 26.62
CA ALA A 73 12.96 0.35 26.29
C ALA A 73 12.59 0.50 24.80
N GLN A 74 13.44 0.00 23.89
CA GLN A 74 13.20 0.02 22.45
C GLN A 74 12.04 -0.91 22.06
N ARG A 75 11.97 -2.09 22.69
CA ARG A 75 10.87 -3.04 22.50
C ARG A 75 9.51 -2.39 22.79
N LYS A 76 9.39 -1.61 23.86
CA LYS A 76 8.15 -0.88 24.18
C LYS A 76 7.79 0.15 23.11
N ALA A 77 8.76 0.89 22.60
CA ALA A 77 8.55 1.88 21.54
C ALA A 77 8.08 1.21 20.23
N VAL A 78 8.77 0.14 19.82
CA VAL A 78 8.49 -0.63 18.61
C VAL A 78 7.13 -1.34 18.67
N LEU A 79 6.78 -1.94 19.82
CA LEU A 79 5.50 -2.63 19.98
C LEU A 79 4.32 -1.68 20.19
N GLY A 80 4.57 -0.48 20.72
CA GLY A 80 3.54 0.50 21.05
C GLY A 80 3.23 1.51 19.94
N CYS A 81 4.03 1.58 18.87
CA CYS A 81 3.79 2.54 17.80
C CYS A 81 2.66 2.09 16.87
N ASN A 82 1.95 3.07 16.32
CA ASN A 82 0.90 2.85 15.35
C ASN A 82 1.52 2.53 13.98
N ARG A 83 1.42 1.27 13.54
CA ARG A 83 2.07 0.76 12.32
C ARG A 83 1.59 1.44 11.03
N LEU A 84 0.41 2.06 11.09
CA LEU A 84 -0.15 2.83 9.97
C LEU A 84 0.49 4.22 9.84
N GLU A 85 1.22 4.70 10.85
CA GLU A 85 1.97 5.94 10.79
C GLU A 85 3.34 5.73 10.12
N ALA A 86 3.72 6.65 9.24
CA ALA A 86 5.00 6.57 8.52
C ALA A 86 6.20 6.55 9.48
N ALA A 87 6.18 7.37 10.53
CA ALA A 87 7.26 7.43 11.53
C ALA A 87 7.49 6.08 12.24
N CYS A 88 6.42 5.33 12.53
CA CYS A 88 6.51 4.00 13.14
C CYS A 88 7.16 3.00 12.17
N ARG A 89 6.78 3.02 10.89
CA ARG A 89 7.38 2.13 9.87
C ARG A 89 8.87 2.41 9.66
N ILE A 90 9.27 3.68 9.63
CA ILE A 90 10.68 4.07 9.54
C ILE A 90 11.45 3.51 10.74
N THR A 91 10.96 3.77 11.96
CA THR A 91 11.57 3.27 13.20
C THR A 91 11.68 1.75 13.23
N LEU A 92 10.64 1.05 12.77
CA LEU A 92 10.62 -0.41 12.66
C LEU A 92 11.70 -0.92 11.70
N GLY A 93 11.77 -0.33 10.51
CA GLY A 93 12.73 -0.76 9.50
C GLY A 93 14.18 -0.42 9.86
N GLU A 94 14.42 0.72 10.52
CA GLU A 94 15.74 1.08 11.07
C GLU A 94 16.17 0.08 12.15
N ALA A 95 15.27 -0.26 13.07
CA ALA A 95 15.55 -1.24 14.12
C ALA A 95 15.84 -2.64 13.56
N ALA A 96 15.20 -3.01 12.45
CA ALA A 96 15.43 -4.28 11.76
C ALA A 96 16.59 -4.24 10.76
N VAL A 97 17.15 -3.07 10.45
CA VAL A 97 18.11 -2.87 9.35
C VAL A 97 17.56 -3.46 8.04
N SER A 98 16.27 -3.23 7.78
CA SER A 98 15.57 -3.73 6.60
C SER A 98 15.39 -2.65 5.54
N ASP A 99 15.44 -3.01 4.27
CA ASP A 99 15.18 -2.08 3.16
C ASP A 99 13.67 -1.77 3.02
N VAL A 100 12.83 -2.76 3.34
CA VAL A 100 11.36 -2.70 3.20
C VAL A 100 10.67 -3.17 4.47
N VAL A 101 9.59 -2.49 4.84
CA VAL A 101 8.62 -2.99 5.80
C VAL A 101 7.36 -3.46 5.06
N MET A 102 7.05 -4.75 5.17
CA MET A 102 5.84 -5.35 4.60
C MET A 102 4.77 -5.56 5.68
N ILE A 103 3.52 -5.22 5.35
CA ILE A 103 2.34 -5.40 6.20
C ILE A 103 1.33 -6.25 5.44
N ALA A 104 1.00 -7.41 5.98
CA ALA A 104 -0.13 -8.21 5.52
C ALA A 104 -1.44 -7.63 6.06
N GLU A 105 -2.44 -7.45 5.21
CA GLU A 105 -3.77 -7.00 5.58
C GLU A 105 -4.76 -8.16 5.46
N LEU A 106 -5.61 -8.33 6.48
CA LEU A 106 -6.63 -9.37 6.52
C LEU A 106 -7.91 -8.85 7.18
N VAL A 107 -8.97 -8.67 6.38
CA VAL A 107 -10.25 -8.13 6.87
C VAL A 107 -11.38 -9.11 6.58
N GLN A 108 -12.17 -9.47 7.58
CA GLN A 108 -13.34 -10.32 7.40
C GLN A 108 -14.57 -9.49 7.00
N PHE A 109 -15.24 -9.91 5.93
CA PHE A 109 -16.53 -9.39 5.46
C PHE A 109 -17.58 -10.51 5.45
N LEU A 110 -18.85 -10.14 5.24
CA LEU A 110 -19.95 -11.11 5.10
C LEU A 110 -19.78 -12.03 3.88
N SER A 111 -19.05 -11.58 2.85
CA SER A 111 -18.81 -12.29 1.60
C SER A 111 -17.47 -13.02 1.56
N GLY A 112 -16.79 -13.18 2.71
CA GLY A 112 -15.44 -13.75 2.80
C GLY A 112 -14.40 -12.75 3.30
N TYR A 113 -13.13 -12.99 3.02
CA TYR A 113 -12.01 -12.18 3.45
C TYR A 113 -11.56 -11.21 2.34
N ARG A 114 -11.00 -10.06 2.75
CA ARG A 114 -10.11 -9.25 1.92
C ARG A 114 -8.70 -9.48 2.41
N VAL A 115 -7.87 -10.01 1.52
CA VAL A 115 -6.47 -10.31 1.75
C VAL A 115 -5.64 -9.28 1.00
N GLY A 116 -4.53 -8.81 1.56
CA GLY A 116 -3.63 -7.93 0.83
C GLY A 116 -2.23 -7.86 1.42
N LEU A 117 -1.32 -7.29 0.65
CA LEU A 117 0.04 -7.02 1.07
C LEU A 117 0.40 -5.58 0.69
N LYS A 118 0.99 -4.86 1.63
CA LYS A 118 1.53 -3.50 1.43
C LYS A 118 3.01 -3.52 1.71
N ALA A 119 3.79 -2.86 0.86
CA ALA A 119 5.22 -2.72 1.03
C ALA A 119 5.60 -1.24 1.13
N TYR A 120 6.36 -0.89 2.16
CA TYR A 120 6.80 0.47 2.45
C TYR A 120 8.32 0.56 2.44
N ALA A 121 8.86 1.65 1.90
CA ALA A 121 10.28 1.95 2.00
C ALA A 121 10.63 2.31 3.45
N THR A 122 11.70 1.71 3.99
CA THR A 122 12.15 2.03 5.34
C THR A 122 12.66 3.47 5.47
N ARG A 123 13.23 4.04 4.41
CA ARG A 123 13.90 5.35 4.44
C ARG A 123 12.96 6.52 4.77
N ASP A 124 11.77 6.51 4.19
CA ASP A 124 10.81 7.63 4.21
C ASP A 124 9.38 7.18 4.53
N GLY A 125 9.14 5.87 4.68
CA GLY A 125 7.83 5.31 4.99
C GLY A 125 6.84 5.38 3.81
N GLU A 126 7.32 5.70 2.61
CA GLU A 126 6.53 5.78 1.37
C GLU A 126 6.00 4.41 0.98
N LEU A 127 4.77 4.35 0.45
CA LEU A 127 4.19 3.14 -0.11
C LEU A 127 4.83 2.84 -1.46
N LEU A 128 5.55 1.72 -1.55
CA LEU A 128 6.17 1.25 -2.79
C LEU A 128 5.18 0.49 -3.67
N ALA A 129 4.38 -0.38 -3.06
CA ALA A 129 3.39 -1.20 -3.75
C ALA A 129 2.34 -1.73 -2.78
N GLU A 130 1.13 -1.93 -3.30
CA GLU A 130 0.05 -2.65 -2.61
C GLU A 130 -0.75 -3.50 -3.59
N TYR A 131 -1.32 -4.59 -3.09
CA TYR A 131 -2.26 -5.42 -3.84
C TYR A 131 -3.26 -6.09 -2.89
N TYR A 132 -4.52 -6.21 -3.33
CA TYR A 132 -5.60 -6.84 -2.57
C TYR A 132 -6.39 -7.82 -3.41
N VAL A 133 -6.84 -8.89 -2.77
CA VAL A 133 -7.77 -9.89 -3.30
C VAL A 133 -9.03 -9.86 -2.43
N PRO A 134 -10.17 -9.37 -2.94
CA PRO A 134 -11.44 -9.38 -2.21
C PRO A 134 -12.19 -10.72 -2.40
N GLY A 135 -13.10 -11.03 -1.46
CA GLY A 135 -14.02 -12.17 -1.61
C GLY A 135 -13.35 -13.53 -1.48
N VAL A 136 -12.24 -13.60 -0.73
CA VAL A 136 -11.44 -14.81 -0.55
C VAL A 136 -12.11 -15.70 0.49
N HIS A 137 -12.28 -16.99 0.20
CA HIS A 137 -12.76 -17.95 1.20
C HIS A 137 -11.60 -18.43 2.09
N GLU A 138 -11.90 -19.02 3.24
CA GLU A 138 -10.86 -19.44 4.19
C GLU A 138 -9.85 -20.42 3.58
N ASP A 139 -10.34 -21.37 2.77
CA ASP A 139 -9.55 -22.36 2.04
C ASP A 139 -8.68 -21.76 0.93
N GLN A 140 -8.96 -20.52 0.52
CA GLN A 140 -8.25 -19.79 -0.54
C GLN A 140 -7.28 -18.72 0.01
N LEU A 141 -7.21 -18.56 1.33
CA LEU A 141 -6.42 -17.49 1.96
C LEU A 141 -4.94 -17.54 1.57
N LEU A 142 -4.35 -18.73 1.56
CA LEU A 142 -2.93 -18.90 1.25
C LEU A 142 -2.63 -18.56 -0.21
N ASP A 143 -3.47 -19.02 -1.12
CA ASP A 143 -3.33 -18.74 -2.55
C ASP A 143 -3.45 -17.23 -2.82
N ALA A 144 -4.38 -16.55 -2.13
CA ALA A 144 -4.53 -15.10 -2.23
C ALA A 144 -3.31 -14.34 -1.68
N PHE A 145 -2.67 -14.81 -0.60
CA PHE A 145 -1.42 -14.22 -0.10
C PHE A 145 -0.24 -14.47 -1.03
N THR A 146 -0.15 -15.65 -1.65
CA THR A 146 0.84 -15.95 -2.69
C THR A 146 0.65 -15.03 -3.89
N GLU A 147 -0.60 -14.87 -4.36
CA GLU A 147 -0.93 -13.94 -5.43
C GLU A 147 -0.53 -12.51 -5.08
N ALA A 148 -0.91 -12.03 -3.88
CA ALA A 148 -0.56 -10.68 -3.43
C ALA A 148 0.95 -10.46 -3.36
N SER A 149 1.70 -11.45 -2.85
CA SER A 149 3.16 -11.41 -2.84
C SER A 149 3.71 -11.27 -4.27
N ASN A 150 3.29 -12.16 -5.18
CA ASN A 150 3.75 -12.16 -6.58
C ASN A 150 3.46 -10.84 -7.32
N LYS A 151 2.40 -10.10 -6.92
CA LYS A 151 2.07 -8.78 -7.48
C LYS A 151 2.87 -7.65 -6.83
N VAL A 152 3.17 -7.73 -5.54
CA VAL A 152 3.84 -6.68 -4.78
C VAL A 152 5.37 -6.72 -4.92
N LEU A 153 5.98 -7.90 -4.98
CA LEU A 153 7.45 -8.02 -5.04
C LEU A 153 8.09 -7.33 -6.26
N PRO A 154 7.60 -7.51 -7.51
CA PRO A 154 8.31 -6.96 -8.67
C PRO A 154 8.41 -5.42 -8.67
N PRO A 155 7.33 -4.66 -8.35
CA PRO A 155 7.43 -3.21 -8.17
C PRO A 155 8.41 -2.80 -7.05
N VAL A 156 8.43 -3.52 -5.93
CA VAL A 156 9.35 -3.25 -4.80
C VAL A 156 10.80 -3.43 -5.23
N LEU A 157 11.13 -4.54 -5.89
CA LEU A 157 12.47 -4.79 -6.41
C LEU A 157 12.91 -3.72 -7.40
N ARG A 158 12.00 -3.27 -8.29
CA ARG A 158 12.27 -2.21 -9.27
C ARG A 158 12.52 -0.85 -8.58
N ALA A 159 11.71 -0.52 -7.57
CA ALA A 159 11.83 0.74 -6.85
C ALA A 159 13.14 0.84 -6.07
N LEU A 160 13.61 -0.27 -5.49
CA LEU A 160 14.84 -0.28 -4.68
C LEU A 160 16.12 -0.53 -5.49
N ARG A 161 15.99 -1.06 -6.70
CA ARG A 161 17.13 -1.31 -7.60
C ARG A 161 16.91 -0.67 -8.97
N PRO A 162 16.75 0.68 -9.05
CA PRO A 162 16.49 1.37 -10.31
C PRO A 162 17.64 1.22 -11.34
N SER A 163 18.87 0.91 -10.88
CA SER A 163 20.06 0.79 -11.74
C SER A 163 20.25 -0.56 -12.45
N GLN A 164 19.36 -1.54 -12.27
CA GLN A 164 19.46 -2.82 -12.97
C GLN A 164 18.59 -2.91 -14.22
N GLU A 165 18.05 -1.80 -14.71
CA GLU A 165 17.45 -1.81 -16.03
C GLU A 165 18.53 -2.34 -17.00
N PRO A 166 18.31 -3.48 -17.68
CA PRO A 166 19.30 -4.07 -18.55
C PRO A 166 19.72 -2.96 -19.50
N VAL A 167 20.94 -2.45 -19.34
CA VAL A 167 21.52 -1.53 -20.30
C VAL A 167 21.47 -2.34 -21.57
N ALA A 168 20.46 -2.06 -22.41
CA ALA A 168 20.25 -2.77 -23.65
C ALA A 168 21.61 -2.70 -24.31
N GLN A 169 22.31 -3.84 -24.34
CA GLN A 169 23.64 -3.91 -24.90
C GLN A 169 23.42 -3.39 -26.30
N ARG A 170 23.87 -2.15 -26.56
CA ARG A 170 23.72 -1.57 -27.89
C ARG A 170 24.28 -2.64 -28.78
N PRO A 171 23.48 -3.25 -29.69
CA PRO A 171 23.99 -4.27 -30.57
C PRO A 171 25.27 -3.69 -31.13
N THR A 172 26.40 -4.36 -30.88
CA THR A 172 27.69 -3.89 -31.33
C THR A 172 27.55 -3.75 -32.83
N VAL A 173 27.33 -2.52 -33.30
CA VAL A 173 27.11 -2.24 -34.70
C VAL A 173 28.46 -2.53 -35.32
N THR A 174 28.60 -3.69 -35.94
CA THR A 174 29.72 -3.99 -36.82
C THR A 174 29.73 -2.86 -37.87
N PRO A 175 30.78 -2.05 -37.97
CA PRO A 175 30.83 -0.96 -38.94
C PRO A 175 30.86 -1.57 -40.34
N GLY A 176 29.73 -1.57 -41.03
CA GLY A 176 29.62 -2.11 -42.38
C GLY A 176 28.32 -1.69 -43.06
N ALA A 177 28.49 -0.92 -44.15
CA ALA A 177 27.48 -0.55 -45.15
C ALA A 177 26.39 0.45 -44.71
N GLN A 178 26.72 1.74 -44.88
CA GLN A 178 25.72 2.81 -45.04
C GLN A 178 25.04 2.67 -46.41
N THR A 179 23.72 2.49 -46.42
CA THR A 179 22.89 2.66 -47.63
C THR A 179 22.13 3.98 -47.50
N PRO A 180 22.31 4.96 -48.39
CA PRO A 180 21.52 6.19 -48.40
C PRO A 180 20.20 5.98 -49.17
N GLY A 181 19.06 6.31 -48.56
CA GLY A 181 17.81 6.34 -49.32
C GLY A 181 16.56 6.73 -48.53
N ALA A 182 15.88 7.77 -49.04
CA ALA A 182 14.46 8.08 -48.91
C ALA A 182 13.99 8.89 -47.69
N THR A 183 14.10 10.22 -47.85
CA THR A 183 13.27 11.24 -47.22
C THR A 183 11.82 11.13 -47.73
N GLY A 184 10.85 10.96 -46.83
CA GLY A 184 9.43 11.07 -47.14
C GLY A 184 8.74 12.08 -46.20
N PRO A 185 7.95 13.04 -46.70
CA PRO A 185 7.20 13.98 -45.87
C PRO A 185 5.87 13.35 -45.45
N HIS A 186 5.59 13.26 -44.15
CA HIS A 186 4.26 12.92 -43.63
C HIS A 186 3.72 14.09 -42.80
N SER A 187 2.59 14.62 -43.27
CA SER A 187 1.81 15.71 -42.69
C SER A 187 1.32 15.41 -41.27
N PRO A 188 1.36 16.38 -40.34
CA PRO A 188 0.63 16.30 -39.09
C PRO A 188 -0.84 16.70 -39.31
N GLY A 189 -1.74 15.71 -39.33
CA GLY A 189 -3.18 15.93 -39.26
C GLY A 189 -3.59 16.34 -37.85
N ALA A 190 -4.15 17.53 -37.71
CA ALA A 190 -4.71 18.06 -36.46
C ALA A 190 -5.90 17.20 -35.99
N ALA A 191 -5.68 16.39 -34.96
CA ALA A 191 -6.73 15.68 -34.26
C ALA A 191 -7.53 16.68 -33.41
N THR A 192 -8.74 16.99 -33.83
CA THR A 192 -9.72 17.73 -33.03
C THR A 192 -10.19 16.81 -31.90
N ALA A 193 -9.63 17.01 -30.70
CA ALA A 193 -10.04 16.32 -29.49
C ALA A 193 -11.48 16.71 -29.13
N ARG A 194 -12.44 15.80 -29.36
CA ARG A 194 -13.80 15.91 -28.82
C ARG A 194 -13.73 15.76 -27.30
N GLN A 195 -13.72 16.88 -26.58
CA GLN A 195 -13.96 16.95 -25.13
C GLN A 195 -15.45 16.66 -24.82
N GLY A 196 -15.86 15.41 -24.94
CA GLY A 196 -17.08 14.93 -24.30
C GLY A 196 -16.70 14.42 -22.91
N THR A 197 -17.21 15.03 -21.83
CA THR A 197 -17.05 14.42 -20.51
C THR A 197 -17.75 13.08 -20.50
N PRO A 198 -17.08 11.99 -20.07
CA PRO A 198 -17.69 10.67 -20.02
C PRO A 198 -18.96 10.74 -19.16
N GLU A 199 -20.05 10.18 -19.66
CA GLU A 199 -21.38 10.17 -19.00
C GLU A 199 -21.34 9.52 -17.61
N TRP A 200 -20.24 8.89 -17.23
CA TRP A 200 -20.03 8.24 -15.94
C TRP A 200 -19.43 9.15 -14.85
N ALA A 201 -19.03 10.38 -15.20
CA ALA A 201 -18.34 11.28 -14.28
C ALA A 201 -19.21 11.74 -13.08
N TRP A 202 -20.52 11.52 -13.10
CA TRP A 202 -21.43 11.85 -11.98
C TRP A 202 -21.49 10.76 -10.91
N MET A 203 -21.04 9.52 -11.19
CA MET A 203 -21.17 8.42 -10.25
C MET A 203 -20.44 8.62 -8.92
N PRO A 204 -19.19 9.13 -8.88
CA PRO A 204 -18.53 9.44 -7.61
C PRO A 204 -19.26 10.51 -6.79
N ALA A 205 -19.88 11.50 -7.47
CA ALA A 205 -20.66 12.56 -6.83
C ALA A 205 -21.89 12.00 -6.11
N ALA A 206 -22.65 11.15 -6.82
CA ALA A 206 -23.84 10.51 -6.27
C ALA A 206 -23.48 9.55 -5.12
N GLY A 207 -22.41 8.76 -5.28
CA GLY A 207 -21.90 7.88 -4.23
C GLY A 207 -21.46 8.64 -2.98
N GLY A 208 -20.72 9.74 -3.14
CA GLY A 208 -20.28 10.60 -2.04
C GLY A 208 -21.44 11.21 -1.26
N ALA A 209 -22.47 11.70 -1.96
CA ALA A 209 -23.67 12.27 -1.33
C ALA A 209 -24.46 11.23 -0.51
N VAL A 210 -24.60 10.00 -1.02
CA VAL A 210 -25.27 8.91 -0.29
C VAL A 210 -24.50 8.54 0.97
N ILE A 211 -23.17 8.38 0.88
CA ILE A 211 -22.31 8.04 2.03
C ILE A 211 -22.37 9.14 3.09
N LEU A 212 -22.36 10.42 2.68
CA LEU A 212 -22.49 11.56 3.59
C LEU A 212 -23.86 11.57 4.30
N GLY A 213 -24.94 11.27 3.58
CA GLY A 213 -26.28 11.11 4.16
C GLY A 213 -26.34 10.01 5.22
N LEU A 214 -25.74 8.84 4.93
CA LEU A 214 -25.65 7.74 5.89
C LEU A 214 -24.84 8.12 7.14
N GLY A 215 -23.70 8.79 6.98
CA GLY A 215 -22.89 9.25 8.11
C GLY A 215 -23.64 10.24 9.01
N THR A 216 -24.45 11.13 8.41
CA THR A 216 -25.29 12.07 9.16
C THR A 216 -26.37 11.34 9.96
N PHE A 217 -27.03 10.34 9.37
CA PHE A 217 -28.03 9.53 10.06
C PHE A 217 -27.45 8.81 11.29
N PHE A 218 -26.29 8.15 11.17
CA PHE A 218 -25.63 7.48 12.30
C PHE A 218 -25.20 8.46 13.40
N THR A 219 -24.79 9.67 13.03
CA THR A 219 -24.42 10.72 14.00
C THR A 219 -25.63 11.18 14.80
N ILE A 220 -26.79 11.36 14.16
CA ILE A 220 -28.05 11.70 14.85
C ILE A 220 -28.47 10.55 15.78
N GLN A 221 -28.35 9.29 15.33
CA GLN A 221 -28.67 8.13 16.14
C GLN A 221 -27.75 8.00 17.37
N ALA A 222 -26.45 8.31 17.22
CA ALA A 222 -25.51 8.37 18.34
C ALA A 222 -25.92 9.44 19.37
N GLY A 223 -26.43 10.59 18.93
CA GLY A 223 -26.99 11.62 19.81
C GLY A 223 -28.19 11.14 20.62
N ASN A 224 -29.13 10.42 19.98
CA ASN A 224 -30.28 9.82 20.68
C ASN A 224 -29.86 8.77 21.72
N ASN A 225 -28.87 7.93 21.40
CA ASN A 225 -28.34 6.95 22.35
C ASN A 225 -27.63 7.65 23.53
N HIS A 226 -26.90 8.73 23.28
CA HIS A 226 -26.28 9.53 24.35
C HIS A 226 -27.33 10.21 25.23
N TYR A 227 -28.40 10.75 24.65
CA TYR A 227 -29.53 11.31 25.41
C TYR A 227 -30.22 10.24 26.28
N ARG A 228 -30.39 9.02 25.75
CA ARG A 228 -30.91 7.88 26.52
C ARG A 228 -29.96 7.45 27.64
N LEU A 229 -28.64 7.52 27.42
CA LEU A 229 -27.65 7.22 28.45
C LEU A 229 -27.62 8.26 29.57
N THR A 230 -27.85 9.53 29.25
CA THR A 230 -27.81 10.63 30.23
C THR A 230 -29.12 10.83 30.97
N ASN A 231 -30.26 10.62 30.31
CA ASN A 231 -31.60 10.88 30.88
C ASN A 231 -32.44 9.62 31.11
N GLY A 232 -31.99 8.45 30.67
CA GLY A 232 -32.70 7.19 30.82
C GLY A 232 -32.42 6.50 32.14
N ASN A 233 -33.47 5.93 32.74
CA ASN A 233 -33.30 4.98 33.83
C ASN A 233 -33.10 3.58 33.25
N PHE A 234 -31.92 3.01 33.46
CA PHE A 234 -31.60 1.64 33.09
C PHE A 234 -31.93 0.72 34.27
N ASN A 235 -32.73 -0.32 34.02
CA ASN A 235 -33.11 -1.29 35.05
C ASN A 235 -31.92 -2.14 35.51
N THR A 236 -30.91 -2.31 34.64
CA THR A 236 -29.69 -3.06 34.95
C THR A 236 -28.44 -2.35 34.43
N ALA A 237 -27.31 -2.59 35.11
CA ALA A 237 -26.00 -2.10 34.66
C ALA A 237 -25.57 -2.73 33.31
N GLN A 238 -26.13 -3.88 32.95
CA GLN A 238 -25.82 -4.55 31.68
C GLN A 238 -26.49 -3.85 30.51
N ASP A 239 -27.73 -3.37 30.68
CA ASP A 239 -28.44 -2.61 29.66
C ASP A 239 -27.74 -1.28 29.36
N ALA A 240 -27.26 -0.60 30.42
CA ALA A 240 -26.47 0.63 30.26
C ALA A 240 -25.16 0.39 29.50
N ARG A 241 -24.48 -0.76 29.74
CA ARG A 241 -23.26 -1.13 29.01
C ARG A 241 -23.55 -1.45 27.54
N ASN A 242 -24.61 -2.20 27.26
CA ASN A 242 -25.02 -2.52 25.90
C ASN A 242 -25.37 -1.26 25.10
N GLU A 243 -26.09 -0.31 25.70
CA GLU A 243 -26.44 0.97 25.07
C GLU A 243 -25.21 1.85 24.85
N ARG A 244 -24.26 1.88 25.80
CA ARG A 244 -22.96 2.56 25.65
C ARG A 244 -22.16 1.99 24.49
N ASP A 245 -22.01 0.67 24.44
CA ASP A 245 -21.20 0.01 23.41
C ASP A 245 -21.85 0.14 22.02
N ALA A 246 -23.19 0.14 21.94
CA ALA A 246 -23.91 0.50 20.72
C ALA A 246 -23.66 1.96 20.29
N GLY A 247 -23.65 2.90 21.25
CA GLY A 247 -23.30 4.30 21.01
C GLY A 247 -21.87 4.48 20.46
N VAL A 248 -20.89 3.80 21.05
CA VAL A 248 -19.48 3.85 20.59
C VAL A 248 -19.34 3.32 19.17
N ARG A 249 -19.99 2.19 18.84
CA ARG A 249 -19.99 1.65 17.47
C ARG A 249 -20.64 2.61 16.48
N ASN A 250 -21.78 3.21 16.84
CA ASN A 250 -22.48 4.16 15.97
C ASN A 250 -21.69 5.46 15.78
N GLN A 251 -20.96 5.93 16.79
CA GLN A 251 -20.03 7.05 16.64
C GLN A 251 -18.89 6.71 15.68
N ALA A 252 -18.25 5.56 15.86
CA ALA A 252 -17.15 5.14 14.98
C ALA A 252 -17.62 5.05 13.51
N LEU A 253 -18.74 4.35 13.26
CA LEU A 253 -19.31 4.21 11.92
C LEU A 253 -19.76 5.55 11.34
N GLY A 254 -20.42 6.39 12.15
CA GLY A 254 -20.87 7.72 11.74
C GLY A 254 -19.71 8.63 11.35
N THR A 255 -18.65 8.68 12.17
CA THR A 255 -17.45 9.47 11.88
C THR A 255 -16.76 8.96 10.61
N THR A 256 -16.52 7.66 10.47
CA THR A 256 -15.87 7.12 9.25
C THR A 256 -16.70 7.40 7.99
N ALA A 257 -18.02 7.17 8.03
CA ALA A 257 -18.89 7.43 6.90
C ALA A 257 -18.95 8.93 6.54
N PHE A 258 -19.05 9.81 7.55
CA PHE A 258 -19.05 11.26 7.33
C PHE A 258 -17.75 11.73 6.67
N VAL A 259 -16.60 11.25 7.14
CA VAL A 259 -15.28 11.62 6.62
C VAL A 259 -15.10 11.17 5.17
N LEU A 260 -15.45 9.92 4.87
CA LEU A 260 -15.40 9.39 3.51
C LEU A 260 -16.37 10.12 2.57
N GLY A 261 -17.59 10.39 3.04
CA GLY A 261 -18.59 11.15 2.29
C GLY A 261 -18.15 12.58 2.00
N ALA A 262 -17.64 13.29 3.01
CA ALA A 262 -17.14 14.66 2.89
C ALA A 262 -15.94 14.74 1.92
N ALA A 263 -15.00 13.79 2.01
CA ALA A 263 -13.89 13.69 1.07
C ALA A 263 -14.38 13.49 -0.37
N GLY A 264 -15.33 12.56 -0.59
CA GLY A 264 -15.90 12.31 -1.92
C GLY A 264 -16.58 13.53 -2.53
N VAL A 265 -17.38 14.26 -1.73
CA VAL A 265 -18.05 15.50 -2.18
C VAL A 265 -17.02 16.59 -2.49
N ALA A 266 -16.00 16.76 -1.65
CA ALA A 266 -14.94 17.75 -1.84
C ALA A 266 -14.12 17.50 -3.11
N THR A 267 -13.68 16.26 -3.32
CA THR A 267 -12.93 15.86 -4.51
C THR A 267 -13.76 16.06 -5.78
N THR A 268 -15.03 15.69 -5.74
CA THR A 268 -15.95 15.91 -6.87
C THR A 268 -16.14 17.39 -7.15
N GLY A 269 -16.34 18.21 -6.11
CA GLY A 269 -16.48 19.66 -6.24
C GLY A 269 -15.23 20.30 -6.84
N ALA A 270 -14.03 19.87 -6.41
CA ALA A 270 -12.77 20.30 -7.00
C ALA A 270 -12.69 19.92 -8.48
N LEU A 271 -12.96 18.66 -8.84
CA LEU A 271 -12.95 18.22 -10.25
C LEU A 271 -13.95 19.00 -11.11
N TYR A 272 -15.12 19.33 -10.57
CA TYR A 272 -16.12 20.14 -11.26
C TYR A 272 -15.63 21.57 -11.51
N LEU A 273 -14.99 22.20 -10.52
CA LEU A 273 -14.43 23.56 -10.66
C LEU A 273 -13.21 23.63 -11.59
N LEU A 274 -12.48 22.51 -11.73
CA LEU A 274 -11.32 22.40 -12.63
C LEU A 274 -11.73 22.01 -14.07
N LYS A 275 -13.00 21.66 -14.29
CA LYS A 275 -13.52 21.29 -15.62
C LYS A 275 -13.42 22.47 -16.58
N GLY A 276 -12.66 22.30 -17.67
CA GLY A 276 -12.49 23.31 -18.72
C GLY A 276 -11.21 24.14 -18.63
N LYS A 277 -10.36 23.92 -17.62
CA LYS A 277 -9.01 24.52 -17.56
C LYS A 277 -7.97 23.59 -18.15
N SER A 278 -7.06 24.14 -18.95
CA SER A 278 -5.96 23.41 -19.56
C SER A 278 -5.02 22.86 -18.48
N PRO A 279 -4.48 21.63 -18.63
CA PRO A 279 -3.58 21.03 -17.63
C PRO A 279 -2.29 21.84 -17.38
N LEU A 280 -1.96 22.78 -18.27
CA LEU A 280 -0.83 23.70 -18.14
C LEU A 280 -1.08 24.88 -17.18
N ASP A 281 -2.35 25.22 -16.88
CA ASP A 281 -2.72 26.32 -15.97
C ASP A 281 -3.12 25.83 -14.57
N LEU A 282 -3.08 24.51 -14.34
CA LEU A 282 -3.48 23.92 -13.07
C LEU A 282 -2.29 23.90 -12.10
N LEU A 283 -2.19 24.93 -11.26
CA LEU A 283 -1.41 24.83 -10.03
C LEU A 283 -1.96 23.66 -9.19
N PRO A 284 -1.09 22.89 -8.50
CA PRO A 284 -1.49 21.66 -7.81
C PRO A 284 -2.36 21.99 -6.59
N VAL A 285 -3.69 21.98 -6.77
CA VAL A 285 -4.65 22.05 -5.67
C VAL A 285 -4.78 20.66 -5.05
N ARG A 286 -4.42 20.52 -3.77
CA ARG A 286 -4.57 19.27 -3.01
C ARG A 286 -5.75 19.40 -2.06
N PRO A 287 -6.81 18.57 -2.18
CA PRO A 287 -7.83 18.52 -1.15
C PRO A 287 -7.22 18.00 0.15
N THR A 288 -7.56 18.65 1.26
CA THR A 288 -7.18 18.20 2.60
C THR A 288 -8.44 17.97 3.41
N VAL A 289 -8.42 16.89 4.19
CA VAL A 289 -9.50 16.57 5.11
C VAL A 289 -8.86 16.36 6.46
N SER A 290 -9.37 17.05 7.47
CA SER A 290 -8.95 16.85 8.86
C SER A 290 -10.16 16.52 9.71
N VAL A 291 -9.97 15.66 10.69
CA VAL A 291 -11.04 15.15 11.56
C VAL A 291 -10.55 15.22 12.98
N GLY A 292 -11.30 15.92 13.83
CA GLY A 292 -11.01 16.06 15.24
C GLY A 292 -12.23 15.77 16.12
N PRO A 293 -12.03 15.72 17.44
CA PRO A 293 -13.11 15.48 18.41
C PRO A 293 -14.25 16.51 18.36
N SER A 294 -13.98 17.70 17.82
CA SER A 294 -14.92 18.81 17.68
C SER A 294 -15.56 18.93 16.29
N GLY A 295 -15.24 18.03 15.35
CA GLY A 295 -15.81 18.02 14.00
C GLY A 295 -14.79 17.69 12.92
N GLY A 296 -15.25 17.66 11.67
CA GLY A 296 -14.40 17.55 10.49
C GLY A 296 -14.28 18.89 9.76
N SER A 297 -13.12 19.16 9.17
CA SER A 297 -12.95 20.24 8.22
C SER A 297 -12.45 19.69 6.88
N VAL A 298 -12.96 20.29 5.81
CA VAL A 298 -12.50 20.05 4.45
C VAL A 298 -11.89 21.34 3.95
N GLY A 299 -10.66 21.26 3.46
CA GLY A 299 -9.93 22.38 2.88
C GLY A 299 -9.42 22.04 1.49
N LEU A 300 -9.09 23.08 0.73
CA LEU A 300 -8.27 22.96 -0.45
C LEU A 300 -6.96 23.67 -0.13
N VAL A 301 -5.83 22.97 -0.27
CA VAL A 301 -4.50 23.58 -0.15
C VAL A 301 -3.99 23.84 -1.56
N GLY A 302 -3.80 25.12 -1.87
CA GLY A 302 -3.34 25.61 -3.17
C GLY A 302 -3.81 27.05 -3.42
N THR A 303 -3.35 27.65 -4.50
CA THR A 303 -3.80 28.97 -4.96
C THR A 303 -5.00 28.77 -5.89
N LEU A 304 -6.19 29.19 -5.43
CA LEU A 304 -7.34 29.37 -6.30
C LEU A 304 -7.06 30.60 -7.19
N PRO A 305 -7.27 30.50 -8.52
CA PRO A 305 -7.16 31.65 -9.42
C PRO A 305 -8.29 32.65 -9.19
#